data_AF-A0A2P9GWR6-F1
#
_entry.id   AF-A0A2P9GWR6-F1
#
_cell.length_a   1.000
_cell.length_b   1.000
_cell.length_c   1.000
_cell.angle_alpha   90.00
_cell.angle_beta   90.00
_cell.angle_gamma   90.00
#
_symmetry.space_group_name_H-M   'P 1'
#
loop_
_entity.id
_entity.type
_entity.pdbx_description
1 polymer ?
#
loop_
_entity_poly.entity_id
_entity_poly.type
_entity_poly.pdbx_seq_one_letter_code
_entity_poly.pdbx_strand_id
1 'polypeptide(L)'
;MRHSRLVYFSAHASMLYYDFSFRTGDCLVFGPETTGLPEKLLAFYPGDVVRVPIDRARVRSLNLATTVGIALFEALRQTRH
;
A
#
# COMPACT_ATOMS: atom_id res chain seq x y z
N MET A 1 21.30 12.31 -3.67
CA MET A 1 20.22 11.86 -2.77
C MET A 1 19.44 10.77 -3.48
N ARG A 2 19.44 9.54 -2.95
CA ARG A 2 18.76 8.41 -3.60
C ARG A 2 17.25 8.66 -3.43
N HIS A 3 16.54 8.85 -4.54
CA HIS A 3 15.09 9.06 -4.49
C HIS A 3 14.44 7.75 -4.02
N SER A 4 13.76 7.79 -2.88
CA SER A 4 12.95 6.68 -2.40
C SER A 4 11.74 6.51 -3.31
N ARG A 5 11.48 5.27 -3.74
CA ARG A 5 10.25 4.93 -4.47
C ARG A 5 9.08 4.97 -3.51
N LEU A 6 8.01 5.66 -3.89
CA LEU A 6 6.79 5.75 -3.11
C LEU A 6 5.87 4.60 -3.51
N VAL A 7 5.34 3.88 -2.52
CA VAL A 7 4.39 2.77 -2.72
C VAL A 7 3.08 3.14 -2.03
N TYR A 8 2.01 3.28 -2.81
CA TYR A 8 0.74 3.80 -2.35
C TYR A 8 -0.23 2.67 -2.02
N PHE A 9 -0.84 2.73 -0.83
CA PHE A 9 -1.87 1.78 -0.43
C PHE A 9 -3.26 2.37 -0.65
N SER A 10 -4.06 1.69 -1.47
CA SER A 10 -5.45 2.08 -1.76
C SER A 10 -6.31 0.85 -1.96
N ALA A 11 -7.52 0.85 -1.38
CA ALA A 11 -8.48 -0.22 -1.60
C ALA A 11 -8.81 -0.40 -3.10
N HIS A 12 -8.71 0.67 -3.90
CA HIS A 12 -9.07 0.65 -5.32
C HIS A 12 -7.96 0.12 -6.24
N ALA A 13 -6.79 -0.20 -5.70
CA ALA A 13 -5.70 -0.74 -6.51
C ALA A 13 -6.05 -2.10 -7.12
N SER A 14 -5.48 -2.40 -8.30
CA SER A 14 -5.60 -3.72 -8.94
C SER A 14 -4.58 -4.71 -8.40
N MET A 15 -3.37 -4.25 -8.04
CA MET A 15 -2.27 -5.09 -7.56
C MET A 15 -2.39 -5.40 -6.07
N LEU A 16 -2.15 -6.65 -5.68
CA LEU A 16 -2.11 -7.06 -4.28
C LEU A 16 -0.73 -6.76 -3.70
N TYR A 17 -0.71 -6.33 -2.43
CA TYR A 17 0.54 -5.92 -1.78
C TYR A 17 1.61 -7.02 -1.75
N TYR A 18 1.22 -8.29 -1.60
CA TYR A 18 2.16 -9.41 -1.57
C TYR A 18 2.69 -9.82 -2.96
N ASP A 19 2.05 -9.36 -4.05
CA ASP A 19 2.54 -9.56 -5.42
C ASP A 19 3.52 -8.44 -5.83
N PHE A 20 3.52 -7.33 -5.09
CA PHE A 20 4.44 -6.23 -5.32
C PHE A 20 5.85 -6.58 -4.83
N SER A 21 6.86 -6.26 -5.64
CA SER A 21 8.27 -6.46 -5.28
C SER A 21 8.81 -5.26 -4.50
N PHE A 22 8.76 -5.33 -3.17
CA PHE A 22 9.33 -4.31 -2.29
C PHE A 22 10.86 -4.28 -2.36
N ARG A 23 11.42 -3.08 -2.13
CA ARG A 23 12.86 -2.82 -2.15
C ARG A 23 13.24 -2.02 -0.91
N THR A 24 14.45 -2.25 -0.41
CA THR A 24 15.01 -1.44 0.69
C THR A 24 15.00 0.04 0.32
N GLY A 25 14.40 0.86 1.17
CA GLY A 25 14.25 2.29 0.96
C GLY A 25 12.94 2.71 0.27
N ASP A 26 12.03 1.78 -0.03
CA ASP A 26 10.66 2.12 -0.39
C ASP A 26 9.97 2.87 0.76
N CYS A 27 9.20 3.91 0.43
CA CYS A 27 8.34 4.60 1.38
C CYS A 27 6.90 4.16 1.18
N LEU A 28 6.29 3.62 2.24
CA LEU A 28 4.90 3.19 2.24
C LEU A 28 3.99 4.39 2.52
N VAL A 29 3.09 4.71 1.60
CA VAL A 29 2.23 5.89 1.65
C VAL A 29 0.78 5.47 1.85
N PHE A 30 0.14 6.06 2.86
CA PHE A 30 -1.24 5.79 3.23
C PHE A 30 -2.04 7.10 3.26
N GLY A 31 -3.31 7.03 2.88
CA GLY A 31 -4.23 8.15 3.01
C GLY A 31 -4.91 8.18 4.39
N PRO A 32 -5.62 9.27 4.71
CA PRO A 32 -6.48 9.33 5.89
C PRO A 32 -7.53 8.20 5.88
N GLU A 33 -7.91 7.70 7.05
CA GLU A 33 -8.87 6.60 7.19
C GLU A 33 -10.21 6.85 6.49
N THR A 34 -10.68 8.10 6.52
CA THR A 34 -12.00 8.47 6.04
C THR A 34 -12.07 8.66 4.53
N THR A 35 -11.05 9.27 3.94
CA THR A 35 -11.06 9.70 2.54
C THR A 35 -10.08 8.93 1.65
N GLY A 36 -9.09 8.25 2.23
CA GLY A 36 -8.01 7.63 1.47
C GLY A 36 -7.17 8.63 0.68
N LEU A 37 -6.39 8.10 -0.27
CA LEU A 37 -5.58 8.90 -1.19
C LEU A 37 -6.43 9.38 -2.40
N PRO A 38 -6.24 10.61 -2.89
CA PRO A 38 -6.96 11.09 -4.07
C PRO A 38 -6.69 10.22 -5.31
N GLU A 39 -7.72 9.80 -6.04
CA GLU A 39 -7.55 8.98 -7.25
C GLU A 39 -6.66 9.63 -8.31
N LYS A 40 -6.76 10.97 -8.44
CA LYS A 40 -5.90 11.75 -9.35
C LYS A 40 -4.41 11.59 -9.03
N LEU A 41 -4.06 11.49 -7.74
CA LEU A 41 -2.68 11.23 -7.32
C LEU A 41 -2.24 9.83 -7.75
N LEU A 42 -3.08 8.82 -7.48
CA LEU A 42 -2.78 7.42 -7.78
C LEU A 42 -2.60 7.17 -9.29
N ALA A 43 -3.34 7.89 -10.13
CA ALA A 43 -3.23 7.80 -11.58
C ALA A 43 -1.85 8.18 -12.14
N PHE A 44 -1.04 8.95 -11.39
CA PHE A 44 0.34 9.26 -11.79
C PHE A 44 1.34 8.13 -11.47
N TYR A 45 0.96 7.15 -10.65
CA TYR A 45 1.84 6.08 -10.16
C TYR A 45 1.25 4.68 -10.34
N PRO A 46 0.64 4.33 -11.49
CA PRO A 46 -0.18 3.12 -11.63
C PRO A 46 0.57 1.81 -11.35
N GLY A 47 1.91 1.80 -11.48
CA GLY A 47 2.76 0.63 -11.17
C GLY A 47 3.13 0.48 -9.69
N ASP A 48 2.93 1.51 -8.86
CA ASP A 48 3.32 1.55 -7.46
C ASP A 48 2.11 1.73 -6.52
N VAL A 49 0.90 1.40 -6.99
CA VAL A 49 -0.32 1.37 -6.16
C VAL A 49 -0.74 -0.07 -5.88
N VAL A 50 -0.89 -0.40 -4.60
CA VAL A 50 -1.22 -1.75 -4.13
C VAL A 50 -2.40 -1.74 -3.15
N ARG A 51 -3.03 -2.89 -2.95
CA ARG A 51 -4.08 -3.09 -1.95
C ARG A 51 -3.79 -4.26 -1.02
N VAL A 52 -4.30 -4.17 0.21
CA VAL A 52 -4.51 -5.32 1.09
C VAL A 52 -5.86 -5.95 0.74
N PRO A 53 -5.94 -7.26 0.45
CA PRO A 53 -7.22 -7.91 0.17
C PRO A 53 -8.10 -7.92 1.43
N ILE A 54 -9.39 -7.66 1.23
CA ILE A 54 -10.43 -7.76 2.26
C ILE A 54 -11.64 -8.49 1.67
N ASP A 55 -12.38 -9.22 2.49
CA ASP A 55 -13.69 -9.73 2.10
C ASP A 55 -14.69 -8.56 2.06
N ARG A 56 -14.88 -7.97 0.88
CA ARG A 56 -15.74 -6.80 0.68
C ARG A 56 -17.23 -7.08 0.94
N ALA A 57 -17.65 -8.35 0.97
CA ALA A 57 -19.02 -8.69 1.32
C ALA A 57 -19.28 -8.54 2.83
N ARG A 58 -18.23 -8.56 3.66
CA ARG A 58 -18.33 -8.54 5.13
C ARG A 58 -17.60 -7.37 5.78
N VAL A 59 -16.55 -6.86 5.14
CA VAL A 59 -15.63 -5.87 5.69
C VAL A 59 -15.50 -4.71 4.72
N ARG A 60 -15.84 -3.50 5.20
CA ARG A 60 -15.75 -2.27 4.39
C ARG A 60 -14.31 -1.79 4.22
N SER A 61 -13.53 -1.84 5.30
CA SER A 61 -12.13 -1.44 5.35
C SER A 61 -11.47 -2.04 6.59
N LEU A 62 -10.13 -2.12 6.57
CA LEU A 62 -9.33 -2.30 7.78
C LEU A 62 -9.09 -0.93 8.41
N ASN A 63 -8.79 -0.89 9.71
CA ASN A 63 -8.25 0.33 10.31
C ASN A 63 -6.86 0.64 9.71
N LEU A 64 -6.41 1.89 9.81
CA LEU A 64 -5.14 2.31 9.22
C LEU A 64 -3.95 1.60 9.85
N ALA A 65 -3.91 1.49 11.18
CA ALA A 65 -2.78 0.87 11.90
C ALA A 65 -2.54 -0.59 11.50
N THR A 66 -3.60 -1.39 11.34
CA THR A 66 -3.54 -2.78 10.87
C THR A 66 -3.05 -2.84 9.43
N THR A 67 -3.53 -1.94 8.56
CA THR A 67 -3.06 -1.87 7.16
C THR A 67 -1.57 -1.53 7.08
N VAL A 68 -1.11 -0.55 7.88
CA VAL A 68 0.30 -0.18 8.00
C VAL A 68 1.14 -1.34 8.49
N GLY A 69 0.67 -2.05 9.53
CA GLY A 69 1.36 -3.23 10.06
C GLY A 69 1.53 -4.32 9.00
N ILE A 70 0.44 -4.71 8.33
CA ILE A 70 0.47 -5.72 7.25
C ILE A 70 1.48 -5.33 6.16
N ALA A 71 1.42 -4.08 5.70
CA ALA A 71 2.29 -3.55 4.65
C ALA A 71 3.77 -3.55 5.08
N LEU A 72 4.06 -3.06 6.28
CA LEU A 72 5.42 -2.98 6.82
C LEU A 72 6.04 -4.37 6.98
N PHE A 73 5.32 -5.30 7.61
CA PHE A 73 5.86 -6.64 7.85
C PHE A 73 6.09 -7.43 6.56
N GLU A 74 5.27 -7.24 5.53
CA GLU A 74 5.53 -7.84 4.22
C GLU A 74 6.74 -7.22 3.51
N ALA A 75 6.87 -5.89 3.54
CA ALA A 75 8.03 -5.22 2.99
C ALA A 75 9.33 -5.69 3.68
N LEU A 76 9.32 -5.83 5.01
CA LEU A 76 10.43 -6.39 5.77
C LEU A 76 10.72 -7.85 5.38
N ARG A 77 9.68 -8.69 5.29
CA ARG A 77 9.80 -10.09 4.88
C ARG A 77 10.48 -10.24 3.52
N GLN A 78 10.11 -9.41 2.54
CA GLN A 78 10.72 -9.45 1.20
C GLN A 78 12.14 -8.89 1.18
N THR A 79 12.43 -7.87 1.98
CA THR A 79 13.73 -7.18 1.97
C THR A 79 14.75 -7.78 2.94
N ARG A 80 14.38 -8.84 3.67
CA ARG A 80 15.26 -9.57 4.62
C ARG A 80 15.87 -8.65 5.68
N HIS A 81 15.05 -7.78 6.23
CA HIS A 81 15.31 -7.10 7.49
C HIS A 81 14.72 -7.87 8.67
#